data_AF-A0A3N5RL18-F1
#
_entry.id   AF-A0A3N5RL18-F1
#
_cell.length_a   1.000
_cell.length_b   1.000
_cell.length_c   1.000
_cell.angle_alpha   90.00
_cell.angle_beta   90.00
_cell.angle_gamma   90.00
#
_symmetry.space_group_name_H-M   'P 1'
#
loop_
_entity.id
_entity.type
_entity.pdbx_description
1 polymer ?
#
loop_
_entity_poly.entity_id
_entity_poly.type
_entity_poly.pdbx_seq_one_letter_code
_entity_poly.pdbx_strand_id
1 'polypeptide(L)' 'IPEKLMKRMEDAGDGAAEEGVQIALELIEAIKGKQGVNGIHLMAVGWEEIVPRIVTESGLQSPQVAVF' A
#
# COMPACT_ATOMS: atom_id res chain seq x y z
N ILE A 1 -3.88 17.08 1.29
CA ILE A 1 -3.04 16.05 0.62
C ILE A 1 -1.99 16.80 -0.21
N PRO A 2 -0.72 16.34 -0.31
CA PRO A 2 0.29 17.01 -1.14
C PRO A 2 -0.18 17.23 -2.59
N GLU A 3 0.09 18.40 -3.16
CA GLU A 3 -0.40 18.80 -4.48
C GLU A 3 -0.04 17.81 -5.59
N LYS A 4 1.19 17.28 -5.57
CA LYS A 4 1.64 16.27 -6.54
C LYS A 4 0.76 15.01 -6.52
N LEU A 5 0.31 14.57 -5.35
CA LEU A 5 -0.56 13.38 -5.25
C LEU A 5 -1.98 13.69 -5.69
N MET A 6 -2.50 14.88 -5.40
CA MET A 6 -3.82 15.32 -5.90
C MET A 6 -3.83 15.33 -7.43
N LYS A 7 -2.79 15.92 -8.05
CA LYS A 7 -2.67 15.95 -9.50
C LYS A 7 -2.61 14.55 -10.12
N ARG A 8 -1.83 13.61 -9.53
CA ARG A 8 -1.78 12.21 -9.99
C ARG A 8 -3.16 11.56 -10.00
N MET A 9 -3.93 11.76 -8.93
CA MET A 9 -5.28 11.20 -8.80
C MET A 9 -6.26 11.82 -9.81
N GLU A 10 -6.17 13.14 -10.06
CA GLU A 10 -6.97 13.84 -11.07
C GLU A 10 -6.64 13.36 -12.49
N ASP A 11 -5.34 13.27 -12.81
CA ASP A 11 -4.84 12.83 -14.11
C ASP A 11 -5.20 11.35 -14.40
N ALA A 12 -5.39 10.53 -13.35
CA ALA A 12 -5.72 9.11 -13.48
C ALA A 12 -7.16 8.84 -13.95
N GLY A 13 -8.11 9.77 -13.75
CA GLY A 13 -9.51 9.61 -14.17
C GLY A 13 -10.13 8.29 -13.65
N ASP A 14 -10.65 7.46 -14.56
CA ASP A 14 -11.20 6.14 -14.24
C ASP A 14 -10.18 5.18 -13.59
N GLY A 15 -8.88 5.46 -13.75
CA GLY A 15 -7.77 4.72 -13.13
C GLY A 15 -7.42 5.17 -11.71
N ALA A 16 -8.14 6.12 -11.11
CA ALA A 16 -7.81 6.68 -9.79
C ALA A 16 -7.72 5.61 -8.68
N ALA A 17 -8.51 4.54 -8.75
CA ALA A 17 -8.43 3.44 -7.79
C ALA A 17 -7.06 2.72 -7.83
N GLU A 18 -6.57 2.45 -9.04
CA GLU A 18 -5.25 1.83 -9.24
C GLU A 18 -4.13 2.79 -8.84
N GLU A 19 -4.25 4.08 -9.18
CA GLU A 19 -3.29 5.10 -8.78
C GLU A 19 -3.16 5.19 -7.26
N GLY A 20 -4.27 5.09 -6.53
CA GLY A 20 -4.28 5.01 -5.07
C GLY A 20 -3.51 3.80 -4.53
N VAL A 21 -3.64 2.63 -5.18
CA VAL A 21 -2.87 1.43 -4.85
C VAL A 21 -1.38 1.66 -5.07
N GLN A 22 -0.99 2.25 -6.21
CA GLN A 22 0.41 2.55 -6.51
C GLN A 22 1.01 3.54 -5.48
N ILE A 23 0.29 4.60 -5.12
CA ILE A 23 0.71 5.55 -4.08
C ILE A 23 0.91 4.84 -2.73
N ALA A 24 0.01 3.92 -2.35
CA ALA A 24 0.14 3.14 -1.12
C ALA A 24 1.38 2.24 -1.14
N LEU A 25 1.65 1.55 -2.25
CA LEU A 25 2.83 0.70 -2.43
C LEU A 25 4.13 1.51 -2.36
N GLU A 26 4.19 2.64 -3.04
CA GLU A 26 5.32 3.58 -2.98
C GLU A 26 5.60 4.05 -1.55
N LEU A 27 4.55 4.40 -0.80
CA LEU A 27 4.66 4.84 0.58
C LEU A 27 5.16 3.71 1.48
N ILE A 28 4.61 2.51 1.34
CA ILE A 28 5.04 1.33 2.09
C ILE A 28 6.52 1.06 1.83
N GLU A 29 6.97 1.05 0.57
CA GLU A 29 8.37 0.82 0.22
C GLU A 29 9.29 1.85 0.88
N ALA A 30 8.90 3.12 0.84
CA ALA A 30 9.69 4.20 1.42
C ALA A 30 9.87 4.10 2.94
N ILE A 31 8.94 3.45 3.66
CA ILE A 31 8.91 3.43 5.13
C ILE A 31 9.19 2.06 5.76
N LYS A 32 8.90 0.93 5.09
CA LYS A 32 8.90 -0.41 5.69
C LYS A 32 10.24 -0.83 6.29
N GLY A 33 11.36 -0.31 5.78
CA GLY A 33 12.72 -0.59 6.25
C GLY A 33 13.30 0.47 7.19
N LYS A 34 12.56 1.53 7.55
CA LYS A 34 13.09 2.61 8.39
C LYS A 34 13.23 2.15 9.84
N GLN A 35 14.31 2.60 10.50
CA GLN A 35 14.52 2.36 11.93
C GLN A 35 13.32 2.88 12.74
N GLY A 36 12.79 2.03 13.62
CA GLY A 36 11.64 2.36 14.46
C GLY A 36 10.27 2.05 13.84
N VAL A 37 10.22 1.58 12.58
CA VAL A 37 8.98 1.07 11.97
C VAL A 37 8.90 -0.44 12.21
N ASN A 38 7.94 -0.89 13.02
CA ASN A 38 7.76 -2.31 13.36
C ASN A 38 6.60 -2.98 12.62
N GLY A 39 5.76 -2.21 11.93
CA GLY A 39 4.61 -2.73 11.23
C GLY A 39 3.84 -1.62 10.53
N ILE A 40 2.88 -2.02 9.70
CA ILE A 40 2.02 -1.12 8.93
C ILE A 40 0.56 -1.50 9.20
N HIS A 41 -0.24 -0.52 9.57
CA HIS A 41 -1.69 -0.67 9.69
C HIS A 41 -2.35 -0.21 8.39
N LEU A 42 -3.07 -1.10 7.71
CA LEU A 42 -3.82 -0.80 6.49
C LEU A 42 -5.30 -0.57 6.83
N MET A 43 -5.82 0.61 6.50
CA MET A 43 -7.25 0.92 6.63
C MET A 43 -7.95 0.66 5.29
N ALA A 44 -8.72 -0.42 5.20
CA ALA A 44 -9.38 -0.83 3.94
C ALA A 44 -10.68 -0.06 3.64
N VAL A 45 -11.40 0.39 4.68
CA VAL A 45 -12.62 1.21 4.60
C VAL A 45 -13.61 0.74 3.51
N GLY A 46 -14.16 -0.47 3.67
CA GLY A 46 -15.17 -1.00 2.73
C GLY A 46 -14.60 -1.51 1.41
N TRP A 47 -13.27 -1.62 1.31
CA TRP A 47 -12.54 -2.20 0.18
C TRP A 47 -11.63 -3.36 0.65
N GLU A 48 -12.13 -4.24 1.52
CA GLU A 48 -11.33 -5.27 2.19
C GLU A 48 -10.60 -6.22 1.22
N GLU A 49 -11.15 -6.44 0.02
CA GLU A 49 -10.55 -7.29 -1.01
C GLU A 49 -9.24 -6.73 -1.60
N ILE A 50 -8.93 -5.44 -1.41
CA ILE A 50 -7.67 -4.86 -1.86
C ILE A 50 -6.49 -5.21 -0.96
N VAL A 51 -6.76 -5.54 0.31
CA VAL A 51 -5.73 -5.74 1.33
C VAL A 51 -4.76 -6.87 0.95
N PRO A 52 -5.21 -8.07 0.52
CA PRO A 52 -4.29 -9.15 0.13
C PRO A 52 -3.34 -8.75 -1.00
N ARG A 53 -3.80 -7.93 -1.94
CA ARG A 53 -3.00 -7.42 -3.06
C ARG A 53 -1.90 -6.49 -2.54
N ILE A 54 -2.26 -5.48 -1.75
CA ILE A 54 -1.29 -4.52 -1.19
C ILE A 54 -0.24 -5.25 -0.35
N VAL A 55 -0.64 -6.20 0.51
CA VAL A 55 0.30 -6.98 1.34
C VAL A 55 1.28 -7.79 0.50
N THR A 56 0.79 -8.41 -0.58
CA THR A 56 1.61 -9.22 -1.48
C THR A 56 2.58 -8.36 -2.28
N GLU A 57 2.09 -7.34 -2.96
CA GLU A 57 2.91 -6.49 -3.83
C GLU A 57 3.92 -5.64 -3.04
N SER A 58 3.61 -5.27 -1.80
CA SER A 58 4.55 -4.54 -0.92
C SER A 58 5.59 -5.42 -0.23
N GLY A 59 5.47 -6.76 -0.34
CA GLY A 59 6.34 -7.69 0.35
C GLY A 59 6.18 -7.70 1.87
N LEU A 60 5.02 -7.28 2.40
CA LEU A 60 4.69 -7.34 3.83
C LEU A 60 4.27 -8.74 4.30
N GLN A 61 4.30 -9.74 3.41
CA GLN A 61 4.02 -11.13 3.75
C GLN A 61 4.90 -11.56 4.92
N SER A 62 4.28 -12.12 5.97
CA SER A 62 5.04 -12.73 7.05
C SER A 62 5.86 -13.90 6.51
N PRO A 63 7.06 -14.18 7.07
CA PRO A 63 7.73 -15.44 6.81
C PRO A 63 6.73 -16.55 7.11
N GLN A 64 6.47 -17.42 6.13
CA GLN A 64 5.70 -18.63 6.38
C GLN A 64 6.44 -19.38 7.48
N VAL A 65 5.81 -19.52 8.65
CA VAL A 65 6.32 -20.45 9.66
C VAL A 65 6.27 -21.81 9.01
N ALA A 66 7.43 -22.35 8.64
CA ALA A 66 7.54 -23.72 8.16
C ALA A 66 7.04 -24.60 9.31
N VAL A 67 5.82 -25.10 9.16
CA VAL A 67 5.28 -26.13 10.05
C VAL A 67 5.94 -27.43 9.58
N PHE A 68 6.95 -27.87 10.33
CA PHE A 68 7.54 -29.20 10.19
C PHE A 68 6.59 -30.27 10.74
#